data_AF-A0A7X7U5N8-F1
#
_entry.id   AF-A0A7X7U5N8-F1
#
_cell.length_a   1.000
_cell.length_b   1.000
_cell.length_c   1.000
_cell.angle_alpha   90.00
_cell.angle_beta   90.00
_cell.angle_gamma   90.00
#
_symmetry.space_group_name_H-M   'P 1'
#
loop_
_entity.id
_entity.type
_entity.pdbx_description
1 polymer ?
#
loop_
_entity_poly.entity_id
_entity_poly.type
_entity_poly.pdbx_seq_one_letter_code
_entity_poly.pdbx_strand_id
1 'polypeptide(L)'
;MDKKIARQGQDSKLSRRDFVGAAAAVAAFTVVPRHVLGGAGNTAASSNFGYSGPFTETVVMDNLAVLHPEKVLLWDGENKKVTNGEQANAFVRSQFRAGWSL
;
A
#
# COMPACT_ATOMS: atom_id res chain seq x y z
N MET A 1 -29.86 -47.12 31.82
CA MET A 1 -28.93 -46.41 32.73
C MET A 1 -27.51 -46.53 32.15
N ASP A 2 -27.23 -46.16 30.91
CA ASP A 2 -27.24 -44.83 30.25
C ASP A 2 -26.21 -43.83 30.76
N LYS A 3 -25.22 -43.62 29.86
CA LYS A 3 -24.34 -42.45 29.68
C LYS A 3 -23.27 -42.27 30.78
N LYS A 4 -21.98 -42.07 30.47
CA LYS A 4 -21.40 -40.97 29.67
C LYS A 4 -19.94 -41.32 29.28
N ILE A 5 -19.55 -41.26 28.00
CA ILE A 5 -18.89 -40.13 27.27
C ILE A 5 -17.38 -39.99 27.64
N ALA A 6 -16.47 -40.45 26.75
CA ALA A 6 -15.73 -39.70 25.71
C ALA A 6 -14.52 -38.90 26.28
N ARG A 7 -13.29 -39.35 25.99
CA ARG A 7 -12.38 -38.85 24.93
C ARG A 7 -11.76 -37.46 25.17
N GLN A 8 -10.43 -37.49 25.13
CA GLN A 8 -9.48 -36.46 24.67
C GLN A 8 -8.97 -35.43 25.68
N GLY A 9 -7.68 -35.56 26.00
CA GLY A 9 -6.84 -34.46 26.45
C GLY A 9 -6.79 -33.38 25.36
N GLN A 10 -6.97 -32.13 25.79
CA GLN A 10 -6.90 -30.97 24.93
C GLN A 10 -5.55 -30.26 25.15
N ASP A 11 -4.68 -30.34 24.14
CA ASP A 11 -3.59 -29.39 23.94
C ASP A 11 -4.19 -28.00 23.75
N SER A 12 -3.84 -27.08 24.64
CA SER A 12 -4.31 -25.69 24.65
C SER A 12 -3.81 -24.91 23.43
N LYS A 13 -4.50 -25.06 22.29
CA LYS A 13 -4.29 -24.24 21.09
C LYS A 13 -4.86 -22.84 21.32
N LEU A 14 -3.98 -21.83 21.35
CA LEU A 14 -4.35 -20.40 21.35
C LEU A 14 -5.40 -20.12 20.26
N SER A 15 -6.50 -19.49 20.65
CA SER A 15 -7.66 -19.31 19.79
C SER A 15 -7.52 -18.04 18.95
N ARG A 16 -7.90 -18.12 17.68
CA ARG A 16 -7.91 -16.98 16.73
C ARG A 16 -8.77 -15.81 17.23
N ARG A 17 -9.71 -16.04 18.15
CA ARG A 17 -10.52 -14.98 18.79
C ARG A 17 -9.74 -14.20 19.85
N ASP A 18 -8.77 -14.82 20.52
CA ASP A 18 -7.85 -14.12 21.43
C ASP A 18 -6.86 -13.26 20.62
N PHE A 19 -6.51 -13.71 19.41
CA PHE A 19 -5.72 -12.92 18.47
C PHE A 19 -6.48 -11.72 17.91
N VAL A 20 -7.79 -11.85 17.64
CA VAL A 20 -8.65 -10.73 17.23
C VAL A 20 -8.93 -9.77 18.40
N GLY A 21 -8.97 -10.26 19.64
CA GLY A 21 -9.05 -9.40 20.83
C GLY A 21 -7.86 -8.44 20.99
N ALA A 22 -6.68 -8.82 20.49
CA ALA A 22 -5.50 -7.95 20.43
C ALA A 22 -5.53 -6.91 19.29
N ALA A 23 -6.51 -6.98 18.38
CA ALA A 23 -6.61 -6.09 17.21
C ALA A 23 -7.32 -4.76 17.49
N ALA A 24 -7.90 -4.56 18.69
CA ALA A 24 -8.59 -3.31 19.06
C ALA A 24 -7.66 -2.20 19.59
N ALA A 25 -6.35 -2.44 19.74
CA ALA A 25 -5.36 -1.38 19.89
C ALA A 25 -4.95 -0.88 18.49
N VAL A 26 -5.83 -0.12 17.86
CA VAL A 26 -5.72 0.46 16.49
C VAL A 26 -4.65 1.57 16.41
N ALA A 27 -3.46 1.33 16.95
CA ALA A 27 -2.29 2.20 16.85
C ALA A 27 -1.12 1.56 16.07
N ALA A 28 -1.32 0.36 15.51
CA ALA A 28 -0.26 -0.44 14.88
C ALA A 28 -0.27 -0.44 13.33
N PHE A 29 -0.95 0.52 12.68
CA PHE A 29 -0.84 0.72 11.22
C PHE A 29 -0.43 2.14 10.80
N THR A 30 0.13 2.94 11.72
CA THR A 30 1.18 3.89 11.31
C THR A 30 2.52 3.19 11.49
N VAL A 31 2.82 2.25 10.58
CA VAL A 31 4.18 1.69 10.38
C VAL A 31 5.19 2.80 10.06
N VAL A 32 4.67 3.96 9.64
CA VAL A 32 5.43 5.18 9.39
C VAL A 32 5.66 5.93 10.72
N PRO A 33 6.93 6.17 11.13
CA PRO A 33 7.25 6.86 12.37
C PRO A 33 6.58 8.23 12.52
N ARG A 34 6.20 8.61 13.75
CA ARG A 34 5.48 9.86 14.06
C ARG A 34 6.23 11.14 13.64
N HIS A 35 7.56 11.10 13.52
CA HIS A 35 8.38 12.21 12.99
C HIS A 35 8.31 12.34 11.45
N VAL A 36 7.83 11.32 10.74
CA VAL A 36 7.62 11.37 9.28
C VAL A 36 6.26 12.02 8.95
N LEU A 37 5.25 11.81 9.79
CA LEU A 37 3.89 12.31 9.57
C LEU A 37 3.55 13.61 10.30
N GLY A 38 4.39 14.07 11.23
CA GLY A 38 4.18 15.34 11.95
C GLY A 38 3.10 15.28 13.03
N GLY A 39 3.12 14.25 13.89
CA GLY A 39 2.22 14.19 15.06
C GLY A 39 2.56 15.24 16.13
N ALA A 40 1.64 15.48 17.08
CA ALA A 40 1.79 16.50 18.14
C ALA A 40 3.21 16.53 18.76
N GLY A 41 3.83 17.72 18.73
CA GLY A 41 5.20 17.96 19.23
C GLY A 41 6.34 17.59 18.29
N ASN A 42 6.07 17.12 17.06
CA ASN A 42 7.09 16.78 16.06
C ASN A 42 6.88 17.57 14.77
N THR A 43 7.95 18.15 14.23
CA THR A 43 7.94 18.76 12.90
C THR A 43 7.77 17.66 11.85
N ALA A 44 6.80 17.82 10.95
CA ALA A 44 6.63 16.89 9.83
C ALA A 44 7.90 16.84 8.97
N ALA A 45 8.19 15.67 8.39
CA ALA A 45 9.25 15.58 7.41
C ALA A 45 8.98 16.54 6.24
N SER A 46 10.00 17.28 5.82
CA SER A 46 9.95 18.17 4.66
C SER A 46 9.60 17.42 3.36
N SER A 47 9.88 16.11 3.31
CA SER A 47 9.56 15.20 2.18
C SER A 47 8.47 14.18 2.54
N ASN A 48 7.41 14.61 3.22
CA ASN A 48 6.25 13.75 3.50
C ASN A 48 5.57 13.25 2.21
N PHE A 49 4.74 12.22 2.30
CA PHE A 49 4.06 11.57 1.17
C PHE A 49 3.16 12.51 0.35
N GLY A 50 2.62 13.57 0.95
CA GLY A 50 1.81 14.56 0.24
C GLY A 50 2.62 15.39 -0.75
N TYR A 51 3.90 15.62 -0.47
CA TYR A 51 4.82 16.30 -1.38
C TYR A 51 5.57 15.31 -2.28
N SER A 52 6.14 14.25 -1.69
CA SER A 52 6.99 13.31 -2.42
C SER A 52 6.22 12.47 -3.43
N GLY A 53 4.95 12.16 -3.19
CA GLY A 53 4.10 11.43 -4.15
C GLY A 53 3.98 12.16 -5.49
N PRO A 54 3.37 13.37 -5.54
CA PRO A 54 3.27 14.16 -6.77
C PRO A 54 4.63 14.50 -7.40
N PHE A 55 5.67 14.68 -6.59
CA PHE A 55 7.02 14.89 -7.09
C PHE A 55 7.54 13.67 -7.86
N THR A 56 7.42 12.46 -7.29
CA THR A 56 7.84 11.22 -7.98
C THR A 56 7.06 10.96 -9.26
N GLU A 57 5.78 11.33 -9.29
CA GLU A 57 4.94 11.25 -10.49
C GLU A 57 5.48 12.11 -11.63
N THR A 58 5.94 13.33 -11.33
CA THR A 58 6.54 14.23 -12.32
C THR A 58 7.81 13.62 -12.94
N VAL A 59 8.64 12.96 -12.13
CA VAL A 59 9.85 12.26 -12.62
C VAL A 59 9.49 11.08 -13.53
N VAL A 60 8.42 10.34 -13.22
CA VAL A 60 7.94 9.26 -14.10
C VAL A 60 7.42 9.82 -15.43
N MET A 61 6.69 10.94 -15.40
CA MET A 61 6.23 11.62 -16.61
C MET A 61 7.39 12.08 -17.50
N ASP A 62 8.47 12.58 -16.91
CA ASP A 62 9.67 12.99 -17.65
C ASP A 62 10.29 11.79 -18.40
N ASN A 63 10.42 10.64 -17.74
CA ASN A 63 10.88 9.42 -18.40
C ASN A 63 9.96 8.98 -19.55
N LEU A 64 8.64 9.11 -19.38
CA LEU A 64 7.67 8.80 -20.44
C LEU A 64 7.79 9.77 -21.62
N ALA A 65 8.09 11.05 -21.38
CA ALA A 65 8.33 12.03 -22.42
C ALA A 65 9.61 11.74 -23.21
N VAL A 66 10.70 11.35 -22.53
CA VAL A 66 11.96 10.94 -23.17
C VAL A 66 11.80 9.65 -23.97
N LEU A 67 10.96 8.72 -23.51
CA LEU A 67 10.67 7.48 -24.23
C LEU A 67 9.81 7.71 -25.49
N HIS A 68 9.00 8.77 -25.50
CA HIS A 68 8.07 9.10 -26.58
C HIS A 68 8.34 10.50 -27.16
N PRO A 69 9.53 10.75 -27.75
CA PRO A 69 9.89 12.06 -28.28
C PRO A 69 9.03 12.50 -29.47
N GLU A 70 8.31 11.56 -30.10
CA GLU A 70 7.45 11.81 -31.26
C GLU A 70 6.14 12.52 -30.92
N LYS A 71 5.72 12.52 -29.64
CA LYS A 71 4.39 12.97 -29.25
C LYS A 71 4.37 13.67 -27.89
N VAL A 72 3.54 14.70 -27.80
CA VAL A 72 3.21 15.34 -26.52
C VAL A 72 2.21 14.44 -25.78
N LEU A 73 2.63 13.88 -24.65
CA LEU A 73 1.78 13.05 -23.80
C LEU A 73 0.90 13.91 -22.91
N LEU A 74 -0.41 13.66 -22.94
CA LEU A 74 -1.37 14.27 -22.01
C LEU A 74 -1.56 13.36 -20.80
N TRP A 75 -1.28 13.89 -19.62
CA TRP A 75 -1.29 13.16 -18.36
C TRP A 75 -2.53 13.50 -17.51
N ASP A 76 -3.18 12.46 -16.99
CA ASP A 76 -4.27 12.54 -16.01
C ASP A 76 -3.75 12.07 -14.66
N GLY A 77 -3.52 13.03 -13.74
CA GLY A 77 -2.96 12.77 -12.41
C GLY A 77 -3.92 12.11 -11.41
N GLU A 78 -5.24 12.26 -11.60
CA GLU A 78 -6.21 11.57 -10.73
C GLU A 78 -6.18 10.07 -10.99
N ASN A 79 -6.24 9.69 -12.27
CA ASN A 79 -6.27 8.29 -12.68
C ASN A 79 -4.87 7.69 -12.88
N LYS A 80 -3.81 8.50 -12.87
CA LYS A 80 -2.42 8.13 -13.17
C LYS A 80 -2.32 7.40 -14.50
N LYS A 81 -2.73 8.07 -15.59
CA LYS A 81 -2.75 7.52 -16.95
C LYS A 81 -2.44 8.57 -18.01
N VAL A 82 -1.89 8.12 -19.13
CA VAL A 82 -1.77 8.91 -20.35
C VAL A 82 -3.03 8.72 -21.20
N THR A 83 -3.65 9.83 -21.63
CA THR A 83 -4.93 9.80 -22.38
C THR A 83 -4.75 9.70 -23.89
N ASN A 84 -3.61 10.17 -24.43
CA ASN A 84 -3.35 10.28 -25.87
C ASN A 84 -2.34 9.24 -26.40
N GLY A 85 -2.00 8.23 -25.60
CA GLY A 85 -0.93 7.29 -25.94
C GLY A 85 -0.98 6.02 -25.10
N GLU A 86 -1.74 5.03 -25.57
CA GLU A 86 -1.95 3.78 -24.84
C GLU A 86 -0.65 2.98 -24.65
N GLN A 87 0.30 3.11 -25.58
CA GLN A 87 1.64 2.52 -25.49
C GLN A 87 2.42 3.01 -24.26
N ALA A 88 2.24 4.28 -23.86
CA ALA A 88 2.93 4.85 -22.70
C ALA A 88 2.38 4.27 -21.39
N ASN A 89 1.10 3.87 -21.35
CA ASN A 89 0.46 3.29 -20.16
C ASN A 89 1.08 1.93 -19.75
N ALA A 90 1.75 1.24 -20.67
CA ALA A 90 2.47 0.00 -20.36
C ALA A 90 3.62 0.22 -19.35
N PHE A 91 4.18 1.43 -19.30
CA PHE A 91 5.32 1.78 -18.44
C PHE A 91 4.92 2.54 -17.17
N VAL A 92 3.65 2.94 -17.05
CA VAL A 92 3.15 3.72 -15.90
C VAL A 92 3.05 2.87 -14.63
N ARG A 93 2.73 1.58 -14.76
CA ARG A 93 2.65 0.64 -13.64
C ARG A 93 3.54 -0.56 -13.89
N SER A 94 4.25 -0.99 -12.86
CA SER A 94 4.99 -2.25 -12.90
C SER A 94 4.01 -3.42 -13.01
N GLN A 95 4.25 -4.33 -13.96
CA GLN A 95 3.58 -5.62 -13.98
C GLN A 95 4.11 -6.47 -12.83
N PHE A 96 3.26 -6.76 -11.84
CA PHE A 96 3.64 -7.67 -10.76
C PHE A 96 3.67 -9.11 -11.28
N ARG A 97 4.61 -9.91 -10.76
CA ARG A 97 4.67 -11.33 -11.09
C ARG A 97 3.43 -12.06 -10.56
N ALA A 98 3.01 -13.10 -11.29
CA ALA A 98 1.88 -13.94 -10.88
C ALA A 98 2.06 -14.43 -9.44
N GLY A 99 1.02 -14.24 -8.61
CA GLY A 99 1.02 -14.58 -7.19
C GLY A 99 1.40 -13.46 -6.22
N TRP A 100 1.81 -12.28 -6.72
CA TRP A 100 2.02 -11.08 -5.92
C TRP A 100 1.04 -9.99 -6.37
N SER A 101 0.00 -9.74 -5.57
CA SER A 101 -0.88 -8.58 -5.71
C SER A 101 -0.79 -7.72 -4.44
N LEU A 102 -0.71 -6.40 -4.61
CA LEU A 102 -0.74 -5.44 -3.50
C LEU A 102 -2.16 -5.30 -2.94
#